data_AF-A0A973Q2C6-F1
#
_entry.id   AF-A0A973Q2C6-F1
#
_cell.length_a   1.000
_cell.length_b   1.000
_cell.length_c   1.000
_cell.angle_alpha   90.00
_cell.angle_beta   90.00
_cell.angle_gamma   90.00
#
_symmetry.space_group_name_H-M   'P 1'
#
loop_
_entity.id
_entity.type
_entity.pdbx_description
1 polymer ?
#
loop_
_entity_poly.entity_id
_entity_poly.type
_entity_poly.pdbx_seq_one_letter_code
_entity_poly.pdbx_strand_id
1 'polypeptide(L)'
;MPTRHFTIAELAELSIPPDDPDDIEYDEHVLADEQVAVLKYTAQRRCIFRAPDDGKTYAVTYEAELNMGDFEVGAGTPDNHGWHDDVAAIEMMEQEVTIIQWLPIDHYEECPAYPDEDRVCLCEGINQAEENYREEPPGFNG
;
A
#
# COMPACT_ATOMS: atom_id res chain seq x y z
N MET A 1 -12.99 -7.31 17.34
CA MET A 1 -13.25 -5.97 16.76
C MET A 1 -14.76 -5.83 16.64
N PRO A 2 -15.36 -4.69 16.99
CA PRO A 2 -16.78 -4.48 16.78
C PRO A 2 -17.05 -4.53 15.27
N THR A 3 -18.07 -5.30 14.89
CA THR A 3 -18.42 -5.52 13.48
C THR A 3 -19.90 -5.26 13.31
N ARG A 4 -20.24 -4.55 12.23
CA ARG A 4 -21.60 -4.31 11.79
C ARG A 4 -21.76 -4.85 10.38
N HIS A 5 -22.94 -5.37 10.10
CA HIS A 5 -23.29 -5.96 8.82
C HIS A 5 -24.10 -4.96 7.99
N PHE A 6 -23.75 -4.84 6.71
CA PHE A 6 -24.42 -4.02 5.72
C PHE A 6 -24.74 -4.89 4.51
N THR A 7 -25.87 -4.60 3.88
CA THR A 7 -26.18 -5.12 2.55
C THR A 7 -25.45 -4.31 1.49
N ILE A 8 -25.24 -4.90 0.31
CA ILE A 8 -24.65 -4.20 -0.84
C ILE A 8 -25.47 -2.94 -1.20
N ALA A 9 -26.80 -3.01 -1.06
CA ALA A 9 -27.68 -1.86 -1.34
C ALA A 9 -27.47 -0.71 -0.35
N GLU A 10 -27.34 -1.00 0.95
CA GLU A 10 -27.04 0.01 1.97
C GLU A 10 -25.67 0.65 1.75
N LEU A 11 -24.68 -0.11 1.29
CA LEU A 11 -23.36 0.43 0.93
C LEU A 11 -23.42 1.29 -0.33
N ALA A 12 -24.18 0.89 -1.34
CA ALA A 12 -24.35 1.66 -2.57
C ALA A 12 -25.05 3.01 -2.32
N GLU A 13 -26.00 3.08 -1.38
CA GLU A 13 -26.62 4.35 -0.95
C GLU A 13 -25.62 5.32 -0.31
N LEU A 14 -24.48 4.81 0.17
CA LEU A 14 -23.40 5.58 0.77
C LEU A 14 -22.23 5.83 -0.20
N SER A 15 -22.40 5.55 -1.49
CA SER A 15 -21.34 5.59 -2.51
C SER A 15 -20.17 4.63 -2.21
N ILE A 16 -20.47 3.44 -1.68
CA ILE A 16 -19.45 2.45 -1.30
C ILE A 16 -19.61 1.17 -2.16
N PRO A 17 -18.56 0.73 -2.86
CA PRO A 17 -17.26 1.39 -2.98
C PRO A 17 -17.37 2.68 -3.83
N PRO A 18 -16.40 3.60 -3.68
CA PRO A 18 -16.37 4.80 -4.52
C PRO A 18 -16.14 4.43 -6.00
N ASP A 19 -16.73 5.23 -6.90
CA ASP A 19 -16.58 5.07 -8.35
C ASP A 19 -15.12 5.29 -8.80
N ASP A 20 -14.46 6.29 -8.22
CA ASP A 20 -13.03 6.59 -8.42
C ASP A 20 -12.37 6.90 -7.06
N PRO A 21 -11.23 6.28 -6.72
CA PRO A 21 -10.51 6.59 -5.50
C PRO A 21 -10.00 8.04 -5.41
N ASP A 22 -9.88 8.77 -6.52
CA ASP A 22 -9.47 10.18 -6.51
C ASP A 22 -10.63 11.13 -6.19
N ASP A 23 -11.89 10.68 -6.26
CA ASP A 23 -13.09 11.51 -6.07
C ASP A 23 -13.59 11.59 -4.62
N ILE A 24 -12.89 10.94 -3.68
CA ILE A 24 -13.29 10.83 -2.27
C ILE A 24 -13.44 12.20 -1.59
N GLU A 25 -12.64 13.18 -1.98
CA GLU A 25 -12.69 14.53 -1.41
C GLU A 25 -14.03 15.24 -1.65
N TYR A 26 -14.85 14.74 -2.59
CA TYR A 26 -16.17 15.26 -2.92
C TYR A 26 -17.32 14.45 -2.34
N ASP A 27 -17.05 13.31 -1.67
CA ASP A 27 -18.09 12.46 -1.08
C ASP A 27 -18.44 12.91 0.36
N GLU A 28 -19.73 12.81 0.73
CA GLU A 28 -20.21 13.21 2.05
C GLU A 28 -19.93 12.14 3.14
N HIS A 29 -19.91 10.87 2.74
CA HIS A 29 -19.89 9.73 3.64
C HIS A 29 -18.52 9.05 3.69
N VAL A 30 -17.79 9.00 2.58
CA VAL A 30 -16.47 8.39 2.48
C VAL A 30 -15.42 9.34 3.04
N LEU A 31 -14.62 8.82 3.99
CA LEU A 31 -13.56 9.57 4.68
C LEU A 31 -12.18 9.27 4.11
N ALA A 32 -11.98 8.04 3.64
CA ALA A 32 -10.73 7.59 3.03
C ALA A 32 -10.96 6.30 2.24
N ASP A 33 -10.11 6.05 1.25
CA ASP A 33 -10.01 4.77 0.58
C ASP A 33 -8.54 4.40 0.42
N GLU A 34 -8.18 3.26 0.98
CA GLU A 34 -6.79 2.86 1.14
C GLU A 34 -6.52 1.61 0.32
N GLN A 35 -5.46 1.61 -0.49
CA GLN A 35 -4.98 0.38 -1.09
C GLN A 35 -4.31 -0.49 0.00
N VAL A 36 -4.84 -1.68 0.24
CA VAL A 36 -4.37 -2.61 1.28
C VAL A 36 -3.37 -3.62 0.71
N ALA A 37 -3.71 -4.21 -0.43
CA ALA A 37 -2.90 -5.27 -1.04
C ALA A 37 -3.09 -5.34 -2.56
N VAL A 38 -2.09 -5.87 -3.25
CA VAL A 38 -2.20 -6.29 -4.65
C VAL A 38 -2.43 -7.79 -4.67
N LEU A 39 -3.57 -8.22 -5.23
CA LEU A 39 -3.88 -9.63 -5.46
C LEU A 39 -3.41 -10.03 -6.87
N LYS A 40 -3.70 -11.27 -7.29
CA LYS A 40 -3.21 -11.79 -8.58
C LYS A 40 -3.74 -11.00 -9.78
N TYR A 41 -4.98 -10.51 -9.71
CA TYR A 41 -5.67 -9.83 -10.81
C TYR A 41 -6.42 -8.56 -10.37
N THR A 42 -6.45 -8.27 -9.07
CA THR A 42 -7.28 -7.23 -8.46
C THR A 42 -6.48 -6.49 -7.39
N ALA A 43 -6.89 -5.28 -7.06
CA ALA A 43 -6.43 -4.58 -5.87
C ALA A 43 -7.42 -4.84 -4.73
N GLN A 44 -6.92 -5.16 -3.55
CA GLN A 44 -7.72 -5.12 -2.33
C GLN A 44 -7.64 -3.71 -1.74
N ARG A 45 -8.79 -3.08 -1.56
CA ARG A 45 -8.92 -1.71 -1.06
C ARG A 45 -9.79 -1.68 0.20
N ARG A 46 -9.65 -0.64 1.01
CA ARG A 46 -10.40 -0.43 2.24
C ARG A 46 -11.01 0.96 2.23
N CYS A 47 -12.34 0.99 2.11
CA CYS A 47 -13.13 2.21 2.21
C CYS A 47 -13.50 2.45 3.67
N ILE A 48 -13.19 3.64 4.19
CA ILE A 48 -13.54 4.14 5.51
C ILE A 48 -14.63 5.18 5.33
N PHE A 49 -15.75 5.02 6.03
CA PHE A 49 -16.93 5.87 5.85
C PHE A 49 -17.64 6.14 7.18
N ARG A 50 -18.45 7.20 7.22
CA ARG A 50 -19.32 7.52 8.35
C ARG A 50 -20.76 7.08 8.04
N ALA A 51 -21.31 6.19 8.87
CA ALA A 51 -22.69 5.77 8.73
C ALA A 51 -23.64 6.89 9.22
N PRO A 52 -24.67 7.28 8.43
CA PRO A 52 -25.52 8.43 8.76
C PRO A 52 -26.52 8.15 9.90
N ASP A 53 -26.80 6.88 10.18
CA ASP A 53 -27.82 6.47 11.15
C ASP A 53 -27.33 6.48 12.60
N ASP A 54 -26.08 6.11 12.85
CA ASP A 54 -25.45 6.11 14.18
C ASP A 54 -24.29 7.11 14.32
N GLY A 55 -23.86 7.73 13.21
CA GLY A 55 -22.75 8.70 13.16
C GLY A 55 -21.36 8.08 13.38
N LYS A 56 -21.26 6.75 13.47
CA LYS A 56 -19.99 6.03 13.70
C LYS A 56 -19.23 5.84 12.41
N THR A 57 -17.92 5.64 12.55
CA THR A 57 -17.04 5.34 11.43
C THR A 57 -16.84 3.84 11.30
N TYR A 58 -16.94 3.34 10.07
CA TYR A 58 -16.74 1.94 9.74
C TYR A 58 -15.75 1.82 8.58
N ALA A 59 -15.14 0.64 8.44
CA ALA A 59 -14.32 0.28 7.30
C ALA A 59 -14.79 -1.03 6.67
N VAL A 60 -14.87 -1.06 5.35
CA VAL A 60 -15.16 -2.24 4.56
C VAL A 60 -14.03 -2.48 3.56
N THR A 61 -13.69 -3.74 3.35
CA THR A 61 -12.69 -4.14 2.34
C THR A 61 -13.41 -4.61 1.09
N TYR A 62 -12.92 -4.22 -0.09
CA TYR A 62 -13.47 -4.59 -1.38
C TYR A 62 -12.38 -4.85 -2.41
N GLU A 63 -12.72 -5.57 -3.48
CA GLU A 63 -11.85 -5.79 -4.63
C GLU A 63 -12.15 -4.78 -5.75
N ALA A 64 -11.10 -4.15 -6.24
CA ALA A 64 -11.12 -3.22 -7.36
C ALA A 64 -10.21 -3.71 -8.49
N GLU A 65 -10.38 -3.14 -9.68
CA GLU A 65 -9.44 -3.35 -10.78
C GLU A 65 -8.04 -2.82 -10.40
N LEU A 66 -7.00 -3.43 -10.97
CA LEU A 66 -5.64 -2.91 -10.82
C LEU A 66 -5.49 -1.67 -11.68
N ASN A 67 -5.13 -0.54 -11.07
CA ASN A 67 -4.75 0.66 -11.81
C ASN A 67 -3.38 0.46 -12.46
N MET A 68 -3.35 -0.13 -13.67
CA MET A 68 -2.13 -0.41 -14.44
C MET A 68 -1.83 0.64 -15.53
N GLY A 69 -2.52 1.79 -15.51
CA GLY A 69 -2.40 2.81 -16.56
C GLY A 69 -2.89 2.30 -17.93
N ASP A 70 -2.19 2.67 -19.01
CA ASP A 70 -2.57 2.37 -20.41
C ASP A 70 -2.40 0.89 -20.81
N PHE A 71 -2.07 -0.01 -19.88
CA PHE A 71 -1.87 -1.43 -20.19
C PHE A 71 -3.18 -2.21 -20.05
N GLU A 72 -3.85 -2.46 -21.17
CA GLU A 72 -5.02 -3.33 -21.22
C GLU A 72 -4.62 -4.80 -20.99
N VAL A 73 -4.81 -5.28 -19.78
CA VAL A 73 -4.90 -6.72 -19.47
C VAL A 73 -6.21 -6.94 -18.73
N GLY A 74 -7.18 -7.50 -19.45
CA GLY A 74 -8.56 -7.64 -18.99
C GLY A 74 -8.74 -8.57 -17.79
N ALA A 75 -9.69 -8.25 -16.93
CA ALA A 75 -11.07 -8.75 -16.92
C ALA A 75 -11.83 -7.73 -16.06
N GLY A 76 -13.02 -7.29 -16.49
CA GLY A 76 -13.72 -6.16 -15.87
C GLY A 76 -13.95 -6.29 -14.36
N THR A 77 -14.46 -5.21 -13.75
CA THR A 77 -14.70 -5.06 -12.32
C THR A 77 -15.10 -6.38 -11.66
N PRO A 78 -14.39 -6.82 -10.59
CA PRO A 78 -14.71 -8.06 -9.90
C PRO A 78 -16.19 -8.13 -9.54
N ASP A 79 -16.81 -9.29 -9.77
CA ASP A 79 -18.24 -9.48 -9.46
C ASP A 79 -18.53 -9.02 -8.03
N ASN A 80 -19.45 -8.06 -7.89
CA ASN A 80 -19.84 -7.44 -6.62
C ASN A 80 -18.67 -6.98 -5.75
N HIS A 81 -17.54 -6.57 -6.34
CA HIS A 81 -16.36 -6.12 -5.61
C HIS A 81 -15.79 -7.19 -4.64
N GLY A 82 -16.01 -8.47 -4.95
CA GLY A 82 -15.62 -9.58 -4.08
C GLY A 82 -16.52 -9.77 -2.86
N TRP A 83 -17.64 -9.04 -2.76
CA TRP A 83 -18.61 -9.16 -1.68
C TRP A 83 -19.63 -10.28 -1.91
N HIS A 84 -20.19 -10.75 -0.79
CA HIS A 84 -21.36 -11.61 -0.75
C HIS A 84 -22.58 -10.78 -0.32
N ASP A 85 -23.76 -11.41 -0.20
CA ASP A 85 -25.03 -10.74 0.15
C ASP A 85 -24.97 -9.90 1.43
N ASP A 86 -24.04 -10.23 2.32
CA ASP A 86 -23.84 -9.63 3.62
C ASP A 86 -22.37 -9.20 3.78
N VAL A 87 -22.17 -7.92 4.09
CA VAL A 87 -20.86 -7.28 4.09
C VAL A 87 -20.50 -6.84 5.51
N ALA A 88 -19.47 -7.47 6.06
CA ALA A 88 -18.97 -7.16 7.39
C ALA A 88 -18.08 -5.91 7.37
N ALA A 89 -18.50 -4.84 8.04
CA ALA A 89 -17.73 -3.64 8.25
C ALA A 89 -17.22 -3.55 9.70
N ILE A 90 -15.98 -3.11 9.86
CA ILE A 90 -15.31 -3.00 11.17
C ILE A 90 -15.47 -1.58 11.69
N GLU A 91 -15.91 -1.40 12.94
CA GLU A 91 -15.97 -0.08 13.57
C GLU A 91 -14.55 0.49 13.75
N MET A 92 -14.35 1.74 13.32
CA MET A 92 -13.06 2.42 13.30
C MET A 92 -13.06 3.62 14.24
N MET A 93 -11.88 3.93 14.78
CA MET A 93 -11.62 5.19 15.46
C MET A 93 -10.41 5.84 14.82
N GLU A 94 -10.46 7.16 14.66
CA GLU A 94 -9.29 7.94 14.24
C GLU A 94 -8.26 7.93 15.36
N GLN A 95 -7.01 7.61 15.02
CA GLN A 95 -5.91 7.59 15.96
C GLN A 95 -4.63 8.07 15.28
N GLU A 96 -3.97 9.04 15.92
CA GLU A 96 -2.65 9.49 15.48
C GLU A 96 -1.62 8.37 15.70
N VAL A 97 -0.83 8.06 14.66
CA VAL A 97 0.21 7.04 14.70
C VAL A 97 1.55 7.60 14.21
N THR A 98 2.64 7.24 14.87
CA THR A 98 4.00 7.56 14.43
C THR A 98 4.59 6.37 13.68
N ILE A 99 5.09 6.60 12.46
CA ILE A 99 5.71 5.58 11.61
C ILE A 99 7.21 5.86 11.49
N ILE A 100 8.04 4.84 11.71
CA ILE A 100 9.46 4.86 11.35
C ILE A 100 9.57 4.33 9.92
N GLN A 101 10.04 5.17 9.00
CA GLN A 101 10.23 4.79 7.60
C GLN A 101 11.68 5.04 7.16
N TRP A 102 12.16 4.20 6.24
CA TRP A 102 13.41 4.44 5.53
C TRP A 102 13.15 5.48 4.44
N LEU A 103 13.95 6.54 4.43
CA LEU A 103 13.92 7.56 3.39
C LEU A 103 15.13 7.38 2.47
N PRO A 104 15.02 7.75 1.18
CA PRO A 104 16.18 7.84 0.32
C PRO A 104 17.20 8.83 0.92
N ILE A 105 18.48 8.53 0.74
CA ILE A 105 19.56 9.44 1.12
C ILE A 105 19.73 10.44 -0.03
N ASP A 106 19.44 11.73 0.21
CA ASP A 106 19.52 12.79 -0.81
C ASP A 106 20.97 13.11 -1.23
N HIS A 107 21.94 12.79 -0.38
CA HIS A 107 23.37 12.95 -0.66
C HIS A 107 24.18 11.96 0.20
N TYR A 108 25.08 11.20 -0.40
CA TYR A 108 26.08 10.45 0.36
C TYR A 108 27.08 11.44 0.96
N GLU A 109 27.26 11.52 2.27
CA GLU A 109 28.40 12.30 2.79
C GLU A 109 29.68 11.71 2.16
N GLU A 110 30.36 12.49 1.31
CA GLU A 110 31.67 12.11 0.83
C GLU A 110 32.54 11.85 2.06
N CYS A 111 33.17 10.68 2.11
CA CYS A 111 34.04 10.34 3.21
C CYS A 111 35.04 11.48 3.41
N PRO A 112 35.11 12.11 4.60
CA PRO A 112 36.00 13.23 4.79
C PRO A 112 37.41 12.78 4.42
N ALA A 113 38.01 13.46 3.45
CA ALA A 113 39.40 13.22 3.08
C ALA A 113 40.27 13.53 4.30
N TYR A 114 40.62 12.51 5.08
CA TYR A 114 41.55 12.66 6.18
C TYR A 114 42.92 12.97 5.58
N PRO A 115 43.61 14.04 6.02
CA PRO A 115 44.93 14.39 5.51
C PRO A 115 46.06 13.45 6.01
N ASP A 116 45.71 12.30 6.58
CA ASP A 116 46.65 11.29 7.07
C ASP A 116 46.58 10.04 6.18
N GLU A 117 47.70 9.70 5.57
CA GLU A 117 47.89 8.56 4.65
C GLU A 117 47.65 7.19 5.32
N ASP A 118 47.49 7.16 6.64
CA ASP A 118 47.33 5.95 7.46
C ASP A 118 45.89 5.69 7.98
N ARG A 119 44.91 6.54 7.63
CA ARG A 119 43.49 6.32 8.02
C ARG A 119 42.64 5.85 6.84
N VAL A 120 42.44 4.53 6.78
CA VAL A 120 41.52 3.89 5.84
C VAL A 120 40.09 4.38 6.11
N CYS A 121 39.47 4.97 5.10
CA CYS A 121 38.05 5.32 5.13
C CYS A 121 37.22 4.02 5.25
N LEU A 122 36.54 3.81 6.38
CA LEU A 122 35.71 2.62 6.64
C LEU A 122 34.42 2.56 5.79
N CYS A 123 34.25 3.48 4.83
CA CYS A 123 33.09 3.51 3.93
C CYS A 123 33.19 2.50 2.77
N GLU A 124 34.28 1.74 2.65
CA GLU A 124 34.47 0.73 1.59
C GLU A 124 33.50 -0.47 1.64
N GLY A 125 32.58 -0.53 2.62
CA GLY A 125 31.68 -1.67 2.79
C GLY A 125 30.35 -1.64 2.03
N ILE A 126 29.93 -0.51 1.45
CA ILE A 126 28.55 -0.39 0.91
C ILE A 126 28.49 -0.59 -0.62
N ASN A 127 29.56 -0.26 -1.37
CA ASN A 127 29.57 -0.38 -2.83
C ASN A 127 30.34 -1.61 -3.38
N GLN A 128 30.89 -2.48 -2.54
CA GLN A 128 31.63 -3.68 -3.00
C GLN A 128 30.74 -4.88 -3.39
N ALA A 129 29.43 -4.74 -3.42
CA ALA A 129 28.54 -5.83 -3.84
C ALA A 129 28.67 -6.15 -5.35
N GLU A 130 29.08 -5.19 -6.19
CA GLU A 130 29.21 -5.44 -7.64
C GLU A 130 30.55 -6.09 -8.02
N GLU A 131 31.62 -5.91 -7.25
CA GLU A 131 32.93 -6.50 -7.55
C GLU A 131 33.06 -7.96 -7.06
N ASN A 132 32.31 -8.35 -6.02
CA ASN A 132 32.32 -9.72 -5.49
C ASN A 132 31.63 -10.78 -6.38
N TYR A 133 30.94 -10.38 -7.46
CA TYR A 133 30.32 -11.33 -8.40
C TYR A 133 31.19 -11.67 -9.62
N ARG A 134 32.39 -11.08 -9.75
CA ARG A 134 33.27 -11.30 -10.91
C ARG A 134 34.41 -12.29 -10.70
N GLU A 135 34.68 -12.70 -9.46
CA GLU A 135 35.68 -13.73 -9.23
C GLU A 135 35.00 -15.11 -9.29
N GLU A 136 35.12 -15.77 -10.44
CA GLU A 136 34.86 -17.21 -10.53
C GLU A 136 35.68 -17.92 -9.44
N PRO A 137 35.08 -18.85 -8.67
CA PRO A 137 35.81 -19.55 -7.63
C PRO A 137 36.99 -20.31 -8.25
N PRO A 138 38.22 -20.17 -7.71
CA PRO A 138 39.37 -20.83 -8.28
C PRO A 138 39.28 -22.34 -8.03
N GLY A 139 39.15 -23.10 -9.13
CA GLY A 139 39.54 -24.51 -9.16
C GLY A 139 38.43 -25.53 -8.90
N PHE A 140 37.54 -25.71 -9.87
CA PHE A 140 37.09 -27.06 -10.23
C PHE A 140 38.13 -27.66 -11.19
N ASN A 141 39.24 -28.17 -10.62
CA ASN A 141 40.17 -29.01 -11.36
C ASN A 141 39.51 -30.37 -11.60
N GLY A 142 39.12 -30.63 -12.85
CA GLY A 142 38.90 -31.96 -13.40
C GLY A 142 40.16 -32.47 -14.09
#